data_AF-A0AAV7HMT1-F1
#
_entry.id   AF-A0AAV7HMT1-F1
#
_cell.length_a   1.000
_cell.length_b   1.000
_cell.length_c   1.000
_cell.angle_alpha   90.00
_cell.angle_beta   90.00
_cell.angle_gamma   90.00
#
_symmetry.space_group_name_H-M   'P 1'
#
loop_
_entity.id
_entity.type
_entity.pdbx_description
1 polymer ?
#
loop_
_entity_poly.entity_id
_entity_poly.type
_entity_poly.pdbx_seq_one_letter_code
_entity_poly.pdbx_strand_id
1 'polypeptide(L)' 'MRIIVDHLVFTGEVISEEYLLEYGADKIEMHVGAVQPNDRAIVIDDLIATGGTLRAAVKLLGKLPSAF' A
#
# COMPACT_ATOMS: atom_id res chain seq x y z
N MET A 1 8.95 5.95 11.65
CA MET A 1 9.16 5.29 10.34
C MET A 1 8.33 4.03 10.35
N ARG A 2 7.39 3.87 9.41
CA ARG A 2 6.51 2.69 9.33
C ARG A 2 6.80 1.91 8.05
N ILE A 3 6.82 0.58 8.18
CA ILE A 3 7.16 -0.33 7.08
C ILE A 3 5.87 -0.94 6.55
N ILE A 4 5.70 -0.92 5.23
CA ILE A 4 4.60 -1.58 4.52
C ILE A 4 5.19 -2.75 3.73
N VAL A 5 4.55 -3.92 3.82
CA VAL A 5 4.95 -5.18 3.17
C VAL A 5 3.81 -5.63 2.25
N ASP A 6 4.17 -6.21 1.10
CA ASP A 6 3.30 -6.56 -0.04
C ASP A 6 2.04 -7.38 0.34
N HIS A 7 2.15 -8.38 1.20
CA HIS A 7 1.02 -9.28 1.47
C HIS A 7 0.69 -9.36 2.96
N LEU A 8 -0.47 -8.82 3.34
CA LEU A 8 -1.02 -8.91 4.69
C LEU A 8 -2.50 -9.27 4.62
N VAL A 9 -2.90 -10.27 5.40
CA VAL A 9 -4.32 -10.60 5.64
C VAL A 9 -4.73 -9.90 6.92
N PHE A 10 -5.75 -9.05 6.83
CA PHE A 10 -6.14 -8.18 7.94
C PHE A 10 -7.50 -8.57 8.54
N THR A 11 -7.63 -8.44 9.87
CA THR A 11 -8.91 -8.55 10.58
C THR A 11 -9.31 -7.15 11.09
N GLY A 12 -9.86 -6.30 10.23
CA GLY A 12 -10.25 -4.93 10.58
C GLY A 12 -10.52 -4.04 9.37
N GLU A 13 -10.81 -2.75 9.61
CA GLU A 13 -11.03 -1.79 8.52
C GLU A 13 -9.72 -1.52 7.76
N VAL A 14 -9.82 -1.54 6.44
CA VAL A 14 -8.70 -1.35 5.51
C VAL A 14 -9.07 -0.37 4.41
N ILE A 15 -8.07 0.33 3.89
CA ILE A 15 -8.13 0.96 2.57
C ILE A 15 -7.42 0.06 1.57
N SER A 16 -7.89 0.05 0.33
CA SER A 16 -7.34 -0.80 -0.74
C SER A 16 -6.95 0.00 -1.98
N GLU A 17 -6.04 -0.55 -2.77
CA GLU A 17 -5.73 -0.10 -4.12
C GLU A 17 -5.56 -1.27 -5.07
N GLU A 18 -6.31 -1.22 -6.16
CA GLU A 18 -6.27 -2.22 -7.22
C GLU A 18 -5.17 -1.89 -8.24
N TYR A 19 -4.55 -2.92 -8.79
CA TYR A 19 -3.57 -2.83 -9.85
C TYR A 19 -3.73 -3.98 -10.85
N LEU A 20 -3.33 -3.72 -12.09
CA LEU A 20 -3.50 -4.67 -13.19
C LEU A 20 -2.36 -5.69 -13.21
N LEU A 21 -2.71 -6.93 -13.50
CA LEU A 21 -1.80 -8.02 -13.83
C LEU A 21 -1.83 -8.28 -15.34
N GLU A 22 -1.02 -9.23 -15.83
CA GLU A 22 -1.09 -9.68 -17.22
C GLU A 22 -2.46 -10.28 -17.54
N TYR A 23 -3.04 -11.02 -16.58
CA TYR A 23 -4.35 -11.63 -16.68
C TYR A 23 -5.19 -11.31 -15.44
N GLY A 24 -5.80 -10.13 -15.46
CA GLY A 24 -6.75 -9.69 -14.43
C GLY A 24 -6.21 -8.53 -13.60
N ALA A 25 -6.69 -8.46 -12.36
CA ALA A 25 -6.32 -7.42 -11.41
C ALA A 25 -6.19 -8.05 -10.02
N ASP A 26 -5.36 -7.43 -9.21
CA ASP A 26 -5.22 -7.75 -7.79
C ASP A 26 -5.25 -6.45 -6.99
N LYS A 27 -5.31 -6.55 -5.66
CA LYS A 27 -5.35 -5.41 -4.76
C LYS A 27 -4.35 -5.57 -3.63
N ILE A 28 -3.79 -4.44 -3.22
CA ILE A 28 -3.12 -4.34 -1.92
C ILE A 28 -4.04 -3.64 -0.92
N GLU A 29 -3.86 -3.94 0.35
CA GLU A 29 -4.65 -3.40 1.44
C GLU A 29 -3.75 -2.88 2.57
N MET A 30 -4.25 -1.92 3.34
CA MET A 30 -3.59 -1.41 4.53
C MET A 30 -4.63 -1.03 5.58
N HIS A 31 -4.40 -1.36 6.84
CA HIS A 31 -5.25 -0.91 7.94
C HIS A 31 -5.40 0.61 7.98
N VAL A 32 -6.63 1.08 8.26
CA VAL A 32 -6.89 2.50 8.52
C VAL A 32 -6.06 2.93 9.73
N GLY A 33 -5.27 4.01 9.57
CA GLY A 33 -4.40 4.54 10.62
C GLY A 33 -3.06 3.81 10.78
N ALA A 34 -2.78 2.78 9.97
CA ALA A 34 -1.47 2.11 9.94
C ALA A 34 -0.34 3.08 9.60
N VAL A 35 -0.61 4.13 8.83
CA VAL A 35 0.29 5.26 8.58
C VAL A 35 -0.49 6.55 8.85
N GLN A 36 0.15 7.51 9.51
CA GLN A 36 -0.46 8.79 9.87
C GLN A 36 0.16 9.94 9.05
N PRO A 37 -0.53 11.09 8.95
CA PRO A 37 0.07 12.29 8.36
C PRO A 37 1.42 12.60 9.02
N ASN A 38 2.40 13.01 8.22
CA ASN A 38 3.79 13.26 8.60
C ASN A 38 4.65 12.03 8.93
N ASP A 39 4.09 10.81 8.91
CA ASP A 39 4.93 9.62 8.98
C ASP A 39 5.81 9.50 7.74
N ARG A 40 7.07 9.13 7.97
CA ARG A 40 7.93 8.61 6.91
C ARG A 40 7.65 7.12 6.75
N ALA A 41 7.16 6.73 5.58
CA ALA A 41 6.94 5.34 5.21
C ALA A 41 8.08 4.81 4.33
N ILE A 42 8.41 3.53 4.49
CA ILE A 42 9.26 2.77 3.57
C ILE A 42 8.47 1.56 3.11
N VAL A 43 8.38 1.37 1.80
CA VAL A 43 7.81 0.16 1.19
C VAL A 43 8.96 -0.80 0.91
N ILE A 44 8.85 -2.03 1.40
CA ILE A 44 9.88 -3.06 1.22
C ILE A 44 9.21 -4.23 0.50
N ASP A 45 9.89 -4.71 -0.52
CA ASP A 45 9.47 -5.81 -1.36
C ASP A 45 10.66 -6.78 -1.51
N ASP A 46 10.40 -8.07 -1.60
CA ASP A 46 11.46 -9.07 -1.76
C ASP A 46 11.99 -9.08 -3.20
N LEU A 47 11.12 -8.95 -4.18
CA LEU A 47 11.45 -8.89 -5.60
C LEU A 47 10.50 -7.96 -6.37
N ILE A 48 11.09 -6.99 -7.05
CA ILE A 48 10.35 -6.11 -7.96
C ILE A 48 10.33 -6.72 -9.36
N ALA A 49 9.14 -7.07 -9.87
CA ALA A 49 8.95 -7.52 -11.24
C ALA A 49 8.46 -6.37 -12.17
N THR A 50 7.15 -6.19 -12.30
CA THR A 50 6.54 -5.12 -13.12
C THR A 50 6.39 -3.79 -12.36
N GLY A 51 6.53 -3.82 -11.03
CA GLY A 51 6.31 -2.69 -10.15
C GLY A 51 4.83 -2.35 -9.91
N GLY A 52 3.89 -3.20 -10.32
CA GLY A 52 2.45 -3.03 -10.10
C GLY A 52 2.11 -2.82 -8.62
N THR A 53 2.58 -3.72 -7.75
CA THR A 53 2.40 -3.65 -6.30
C THR A 53 2.96 -2.36 -5.71
N LEU A 54 4.23 -2.02 -6.02
CA LEU A 54 4.87 -0.80 -5.53
C LEU A 54 4.10 0.46 -5.92
N ARG A 55 3.61 0.52 -7.17
CA ARG A 55 2.82 1.66 -7.65
C ARG A 55 1.49 1.76 -6.93
N ALA A 56 0.84 0.64 -6.65
CA ALA A 56 -0.37 0.61 -5.83
C ALA A 56 -0.06 1.10 -4.40
N ALA A 57 1.06 0.68 -3.80
CA ALA A 57 1.46 1.06 -2.44
C ALA A 57 1.68 2.57 -2.31
N VAL A 58 2.34 3.19 -3.29
CA VAL A 58 2.54 4.65 -3.32
C VAL A 58 1.21 5.39 -3.45
N LYS A 59 0.29 4.92 -4.30
CA LYS A 59 -1.06 5.53 -4.42
C LYS A 59 -1.83 5.42 -3.11
N LEU A 60 -1.76 4.25 -2.47
CA LEU A 60 -2.46 3.96 -1.23
C LEU A 60 -1.95 4.86 -0.09
N LEU A 61 -0.63 5.08 0.00
CA LEU A 61 -0.02 6.07 0.88
C LEU A 61 -0.47 7.51 0.54
N GLY A 62 -0.64 7.82 -0.74
CA GLY A 62 -1.15 9.11 -1.21
C GLY A 62 -2.63 9.39 -0.90
N LYS A 63 -3.41 8.38 -0.49
CA LYS A 63 -4.79 8.57 0.00
C LYS A 63 -4.85 9.17 1.40
N LEU A 64 -3.72 9.20 2.12
CA LEU A 64 -3.67 9.79 3.45
C LEU A 64 -3.92 11.30 3.36
N PRO A 65 -4.69 11.88 4.30
CA PRO A 65 -4.85 13.33 4.36
C PRO A 65 -3.48 13.98 4.48
N SER A 66 -3.14 14.88 3.57
CA SER A 66 -1.99 15.76 3.72
C SER A 66 -2.26 16.72 4.86
N ALA A 67 -1.47 16.66 5.92
CA ALA A 67 -1.45 17.72 6.94
C ALA A 67 -0.81 18.97 6.31
N PHE A 68 -1.65 19.91 5.90
CA PHE A 68 -1.25 21.29 5.64
C PHE A 68 -1.56 22.14 6.86
#